data_AF-A0A1W1YMU7-F1
#
_entry.id   AF-A0A1W1YMU7-F1
#
_cell.length_a   1.000
_cell.length_b   1.000
_cell.length_c   1.000
_cell.angle_alpha   90.00
_cell.angle_beta   90.00
_cell.angle_gamma   90.00
#
_symmetry.space_group_name_H-M   'P 1'
#
loop_
_entity.id
_entity.type
_entity.pdbx_description
1 polymer ?
#
loop_
_entity_poly.entity_id
_entity_poly.type
_entity_poly.pdbx_seq_one_letter_code
_entity_poly.pdbx_strand_id
1 'polypeptide(L)'
;MYKFKDLKATTEVEANQLPSVAINFNGKQLDTEIEAFQTLKVSGRETISVELETVDVRNGSLILDERLPHRELLVTYLMSSKSNTAFQNDFKALRKLLTSDGEVPITFKKVAKSSN
;
A
#
# COMPACT_ATOMS: atom_id res chain seq x y z
N MET A 1 -11.72 -4.68 -9.76
CA MET A 1 -11.73 -5.72 -10.80
C MET A 1 -10.69 -5.30 -11.83
N TYR A 2 -9.79 -6.20 -12.25
CA TYR A 2 -8.80 -5.90 -13.29
C TYR A 2 -9.55 -5.73 -14.62
N LYS A 3 -9.38 -4.61 -15.32
CA LYS A 3 -9.96 -4.43 -16.66
C LYS A 3 -8.98 -5.03 -17.67
N PHE A 4 -9.35 -6.17 -18.25
CA PHE A 4 -8.62 -6.71 -19.39
C PHE A 4 -8.78 -5.74 -20.56
N LYS A 5 -7.67 -5.20 -21.05
CA LYS A 5 -7.65 -4.32 -22.20
C LYS A 5 -7.28 -5.12 -23.44
N ASP A 6 -8.09 -4.98 -24.47
CA ASP A 6 -7.85 -5.58 -25.77
C ASP A 6 -6.70 -4.84 -26.48
N LEU A 7 -5.87 -5.55 -27.24
CA LEU A 7 -4.64 -5.01 -27.86
C LEU A 7 -4.92 -4.03 -29.03
N LYS A 8 -6.19 -3.80 -29.36
CA LYS A 8 -6.60 -2.91 -30.45
C LYS A 8 -6.51 -1.45 -30.00
N ALA A 9 -5.86 -0.62 -30.83
CA ALA A 9 -5.65 0.80 -30.59
C ALA A 9 -7.00 1.52 -30.37
N THR A 10 -7.35 1.71 -29.10
CA THR A 10 -8.56 2.43 -28.69
C THR A 10 -8.21 3.92 -28.60
N THR A 11 -9.00 4.78 -29.25
CA THR A 11 -8.82 6.24 -29.33
C THR A 11 -9.33 6.97 -28.07
N GLU A 12 -9.69 6.23 -27.02
CA GLU A 12 -10.16 6.80 -25.76
C GLU A 12 -8.97 7.19 -24.90
N VAL A 13 -8.85 8.49 -24.63
CA VAL A 13 -7.91 9.05 -23.64
C VAL A 13 -8.22 8.37 -22.31
N GLU A 14 -7.34 7.47 -21.88
CA GLU A 14 -7.53 6.70 -20.66
C GLU A 14 -7.63 7.64 -19.47
N ALA A 15 -8.83 7.75 -18.89
CA ALA A 15 -8.99 8.36 -17.59
C ALA A 15 -8.06 7.65 -16.61
N ASN A 16 -7.14 8.38 -15.97
CA ASN A 16 -6.09 7.90 -15.06
C ASN A 16 -6.63 6.79 -14.12
N GLN A 17 -6.51 5.52 -14.52
CA GLN A 17 -7.09 4.40 -13.80
C GLN A 17 -6.19 4.11 -12.60
N LEU A 18 -6.54 4.69 -11.45
CA LEU A 18 -5.83 4.47 -10.19
C LEU A 18 -5.80 2.98 -9.82
N PRO A 19 -4.63 2.44 -9.42
CA PRO A 19 -4.49 1.03 -9.12
C PRO A 19 -5.44 0.59 -8.01
N SER A 20 -5.82 -0.68 -8.05
CA SER A 20 -6.74 -1.31 -7.09
C SER A 20 -6.23 -1.27 -5.64
N VAL A 21 -4.92 -1.11 -5.47
CA VAL A 21 -4.22 -1.07 -4.19
C VAL A 21 -3.65 0.30 -3.86
N ALA A 22 -4.08 1.36 -4.58
CA ALA A 22 -3.59 2.72 -4.37
C ALA A 22 -3.67 3.15 -2.91
N ILE A 23 -2.60 3.79 -2.44
CA ILE A 23 -2.46 4.28 -1.07
C ILE A 23 -2.92 5.74 -0.98
N ASN A 24 -3.70 6.02 0.05
CA ASN A 24 -4.01 7.36 0.48
C ASN A 24 -3.34 7.61 1.84
N PHE A 25 -2.43 8.58 1.86
CA PHE A 25 -1.62 8.98 3.00
C PHE A 25 -2.00 10.41 3.39
N ASN A 26 -2.53 10.59 4.60
CA ASN A 26 -2.97 11.90 5.10
C ASN A 26 -4.01 12.61 4.21
N GLY A 27 -4.95 11.85 3.64
CA GLY A 27 -5.94 12.38 2.70
C GLY A 27 -5.42 12.58 1.27
N LYS A 28 -4.11 12.41 1.03
CA LYS A 28 -3.46 12.56 -0.28
C LYS A 28 -3.21 11.22 -0.94
N GLN A 29 -3.64 11.09 -2.18
CA GLN A 29 -3.42 9.88 -2.95
C GLN A 29 -2.09 9.96 -3.71
N LEU A 30 -1.09 9.17 -3.30
CA LEU A 30 0.27 9.27 -3.83
C LEU A 30 0.35 9.04 -5.35
N ASP A 31 -0.43 8.10 -5.86
CA ASP A 31 -0.57 7.80 -7.30
C ASP A 31 -1.17 8.95 -8.13
N THR A 32 -1.79 9.96 -7.49
CA THR A 32 -2.34 11.15 -8.16
C THR A 32 -1.45 12.37 -7.95
N GLU A 33 -0.83 12.49 -6.78
CA GLU A 33 0.08 13.59 -6.45
C GLU A 33 1.40 13.51 -7.23
N ILE A 34 1.85 12.30 -7.58
CA ILE A 34 3.10 12.08 -8.33
C ILE A 34 2.78 11.20 -9.53
N GLU A 35 2.76 11.78 -10.73
CA GLU A 35 2.47 11.04 -11.98
C GLU A 35 3.41 9.86 -12.23
N ALA A 36 4.67 10.00 -11.80
CA ALA A 36 5.68 8.95 -11.93
C ALA A 36 5.52 7.81 -10.91
N PHE A 37 4.63 7.93 -9.92
CA PHE A 37 4.48 6.98 -8.81
C PHE A 37 3.30 6.04 -9.05
N GLN A 38 3.55 4.74 -8.88
CA GLN A 38 2.50 3.72 -8.95
C GLN A 38 2.64 2.70 -7.83
N THR A 39 1.57 2.49 -7.07
CA THR A 39 1.50 1.44 -6.05
C THR A 39 1.32 0.07 -6.69
N LEU A 40 2.24 -0.87 -6.43
CA LEU A 40 2.21 -2.22 -6.99
C LEU A 40 1.58 -3.23 -6.03
N LYS A 41 2.01 -3.21 -4.77
CA LYS A 41 1.60 -4.19 -3.76
C LYS A 41 1.61 -3.56 -2.38
N VAL A 42 0.67 -3.98 -1.54
CA VAL A 42 0.66 -3.71 -0.11
C VAL A 42 0.62 -5.05 0.60
N SER A 43 1.45 -5.24 1.61
CA SER A 43 1.52 -6.45 2.45
C SER A 43 1.48 -6.07 3.93
N GLY A 44 1.10 -7.01 4.80
CA GLY A 44 1.02 -6.81 6.26
C GLY A 44 -0.37 -6.37 6.75
N ARG A 45 -1.36 -6.29 5.86
CA ARG A 45 -2.76 -5.95 6.19
C ARG A 45 -3.74 -7.10 6.01
N GLU A 46 -3.25 -8.25 5.54
CA GLU A 46 -4.05 -9.41 5.15
C GLU A 46 -4.39 -10.27 6.36
N THR A 47 -3.35 -10.62 7.14
CA THR A 47 -3.46 -11.47 8.32
C THR A 47 -2.66 -10.82 9.45
N ILE A 48 -3.22 -10.85 10.66
CA ILE A 48 -2.51 -10.43 11.86
C ILE A 48 -2.12 -11.68 12.65
N SER A 49 -0.85 -11.76 13.04
CA SER A 49 -0.36 -12.76 13.98
C SER A 49 -0.46 -12.20 15.39
N VAL A 50 -0.74 -13.09 16.33
CA VAL A 50 -0.81 -12.77 17.75
C VAL A 50 0.51 -13.18 18.40
N GLU A 51 1.00 -12.38 19.34
CA GLU A 51 2.15 -12.73 20.16
C GLU A 51 1.65 -13.41 21.43
N LEU A 52 2.13 -14.64 21.66
CA LEU A 52 1.78 -15.45 22.83
C LEU A 52 2.96 -15.53 23.77
N GLU A 53 2.73 -15.23 25.04
CA GLU A 53 3.67 -15.53 26.11
C GLU A 53 3.30 -16.89 26.71
N THR A 54 4.20 -17.86 26.62
CA THR A 54 3.93 -19.24 27.06
C THR A 54 4.99 -19.75 28.03
N VAL A 55 4.57 -20.58 28.99
CA VAL A 55 5.46 -21.32 29.88
C VAL A 55 5.33 -22.81 29.63
N ASP A 56 6.47 -23.46 29.43
CA ASP A 56 6.53 -24.90 29.23
C ASP A 56 6.31 -25.66 30.54
N VAL A 57 5.52 -26.73 30.47
CA VAL A 57 5.27 -27.66 31.57
C VAL A 57 5.68 -29.07 31.16
N ARG A 58 5.66 -30.03 32.11
CA ARG A 58 6.08 -31.42 31.85
C ARG A 58 5.46 -32.03 30.58
N ASN A 59 4.21 -31.70 30.28
CA ASN A 59 3.53 -32.11 29.06
C ASN A 59 2.82 -30.88 28.44
N GLY A 60 3.43 -30.25 27.45
CA GLY A 60 2.85 -29.11 26.73
C GLY A 60 3.24 -27.75 27.31
N SER A 61 2.45 -26.72 26.99
CA SER A 61 2.70 -25.33 27.40
C SER A 61 1.41 -24.65 27.85
N LEU A 62 1.53 -23.69 28.78
CA LEU A 62 0.46 -22.83 29.26
C LEU A 62 0.64 -21.44 28.64
N ILE A 63 -0.45 -20.85 28.13
CA ILE A 63 -0.48 -19.46 27.66
C ILE A 63 -0.69 -18.56 28.88
N LEU A 64 0.23 -17.63 29.11
CA LEU A 64 0.17 -16.63 30.17
C LEU A 64 -0.46 -15.32 29.68
N ASP A 65 -0.08 -14.88 28.49
CA ASP A 65 -0.56 -13.63 27.90
C ASP A 65 -0.71 -13.75 26.38
N GLU A 66 -1.62 -12.94 25.85
CA GLU A 66 -1.95 -12.86 24.43
C GLU A 66 -2.09 -11.38 24.03
N ARG A 67 -1.21 -10.91 23.15
CA ARG A 67 -1.22 -9.51 22.70
C ARG A 67 -1.14 -9.35 21.19
N LEU A 68 -1.79 -8.31 20.69
CA LEU A 68 -1.68 -7.88 19.30
C LEU A 68 -0.46 -6.96 19.15
N PRO A 69 0.61 -7.40 18.45
CA PRO A 69 1.77 -6.57 18.25
C PRO A 69 1.45 -5.41 17.30
N HIS A 70 2.30 -4.37 17.33
CA HIS A 70 2.32 -3.39 16.26
C HIS A 70 2.62 -4.10 14.93
N ARG A 71 1.94 -3.67 13.85
CA ARG A 71 2.16 -4.24 12.52
C ARG A 71 2.71 -3.19 11.58
N GLU A 72 3.67 -3.60 10.78
CA GLU A 72 4.22 -2.77 9.70
C GLU A 72 3.50 -3.08 8.38
N LEU A 73 3.19 -2.04 7.61
CA LEU A 73 2.61 -2.18 6.27
C LEU A 73 3.70 -1.97 5.23
N LEU A 74 4.03 -3.02 4.49
CA LEU A 74 5.02 -2.96 3.42
C LEU A 74 4.34 -2.57 2.11
N VAL A 75 4.65 -1.37 1.61
CA VAL A 75 4.13 -0.84 0.35
C VAL A 75 5.24 -0.88 -0.70
N THR A 76 5.06 -1.75 -1.70
CA THR A 76 5.93 -1.81 -2.88
C THR A 76 5.39 -0.88 -3.95
N TYR A 77 6.23 0.01 -4.47
CA TYR A 77 5.87 0.99 -5.49
C TYR A 77 6.87 0.96 -6.65
N LEU A 78 6.43 1.47 -7.80
CA LEU A 78 7.24 1.78 -8.97
C LEU A 78 7.35 3.30 -9.09
N MET A 79 8.54 3.80 -9.40
CA MET A 79 8.75 5.20 -9.78
C MET A 79 9.40 5.24 -11.16
N SER A 80 8.64 5.71 -12.17
CA SER A 80 9.08 5.76 -13.56
C SER A 80 9.18 7.20 -14.04
N SER A 81 10.40 7.75 -14.04
CA SER A 81 10.69 9.11 -14.48
C SER A 81 11.55 9.09 -15.75
N LYS A 82 11.37 10.08 -16.63
CA LYS A 82 12.03 10.13 -17.95
C LYS A 82 13.54 10.47 -17.89
N SER A 83 14.00 11.03 -16.78
CA SER A 83 15.37 11.51 -16.59
C SER A 83 15.78 11.39 -15.12
N ASN A 84 17.08 11.28 -14.86
CA ASN A 84 17.64 11.24 -13.50
C ASN A 84 17.27 12.48 -12.68
N THR A 85 17.26 13.67 -13.30
CA THR A 85 16.89 14.91 -12.61
C THR A 85 15.41 14.93 -12.24
N ALA A 86 14.54 14.42 -13.11
CA ALA A 86 13.12 14.26 -12.84
C ALA A 86 12.89 13.26 -11.69
N PHE A 87 13.55 12.10 -11.73
CA PHE A 87 13.48 11.10 -10.67
C PHE A 87 13.85 11.68 -9.30
N GLN A 88 14.92 12.47 -9.23
CA GLN A 88 15.33 13.09 -7.97
C GLN A 88 14.28 14.08 -7.43
N ASN A 89 13.65 14.85 -8.32
CA ASN A 89 12.58 15.78 -7.96
C ASN A 89 11.31 15.03 -7.49
N ASP A 90 10.91 13.99 -8.20
CA ASP A 90 9.76 13.14 -7.86
C ASP A 90 9.97 12.45 -6.51
N PHE A 91 11.18 11.94 -6.27
CA PHE A 91 11.55 11.31 -5.01
C PHE A 91 11.59 12.30 -3.84
N LYS A 92 12.02 13.55 -4.10
CA LYS A 92 11.97 14.64 -3.10
C LYS A 92 10.52 15.02 -2.78
N ALA A 93 9.64 15.07 -3.78
CA ALA A 93 8.21 15.29 -3.58
C ALA A 93 7.58 14.16 -2.76
N LEU A 94 7.89 12.90 -3.07
CA LEU A 94 7.43 11.74 -2.32
C LEU A 94 7.85 11.82 -0.85
N ARG A 95 9.13 12.10 -0.58
CA ARG A 95 9.63 12.27 0.79
C ARG A 95 8.87 13.35 1.54
N LYS A 96 8.63 14.51 0.90
CA LYS A 96 7.88 15.60 1.52
C LYS A 96 6.44 15.20 1.87
N LEU A 97 5.79 14.37 1.05
CA LEU A 97 4.44 13.87 1.33
C LEU A 97 4.41 12.85 2.48
N LEU A 98 5.47 12.06 2.63
CA LEU A 98 5.57 11.02 3.67
C LEU A 98 6.09 11.54 5.01
N THR A 99 6.81 12.66 5.03
CA THR A 99 7.27 13.28 6.27
C THR A 99 6.07 13.88 7.02
N SER A 100 5.87 13.40 8.24
CA SER A 100 4.87 13.92 9.19
C SER A 100 5.40 13.77 10.61
N ASP A 101 5.07 14.71 11.49
CA ASP A 101 5.59 14.74 12.87
C ASP A 101 4.73 13.91 13.85
N GLY A 102 3.67 13.25 13.37
CA GLY A 102 2.73 12.50 14.19
C GLY A 102 2.01 11.40 13.43
N GLU A 103 1.02 10.80 14.07
CA GLU A 103 0.21 9.74 13.45
C GLU A 103 -0.62 10.28 12.29
N VAL A 104 -0.67 9.50 11.21
CA VAL A 104 -1.35 9.88 9.97
C VAL A 104 -2.39 8.83 9.61
N PRO A 105 -3.60 9.22 9.19
CA PRO A 105 -4.58 8.29 8.66
C PRO A 105 -4.10 7.72 7.32
N ILE A 106 -4.00 6.39 7.25
CA ILE A 106 -3.66 5.64 6.04
C ILE A 106 -4.89 4.86 5.61
N THR A 107 -5.31 5.05 4.36
CA THR A 107 -6.40 4.27 3.76
C THR A 107 -5.98 3.72 2.41
N PHE A 108 -6.64 2.65 1.99
CA PHE A 108 -6.40 2.04 0.69
C PHE A 108 -7.68 1.99 -0.10
N LYS A 109 -7.56 2.19 -1.41
CA LYS A 109 -8.70 2.03 -2.30
C LYS A 109 -9.28 0.62 -2.15
N LYS A 110 -10.55 0.51 -1.77
CA LYS A 110 -11.27 -0.76 -1.78
C LYS A 110 -11.61 -1.11 -3.22
N VAL A 111 -11.28 -2.33 -3.63
CA VAL A 111 -11.81 -2.88 -4.87
C VAL A 111 -13.28 -3.19 -4.65
N ALA A 112 -14.18 -2.60 -5.44
CA ALA A 112 -15.58 -3.02 -5.45
C ALA A 112 -15.63 -4.53 -5.75
N LYS A 113 -16.24 -5.31 -4.86
CA LYS A 113 -16.55 -6.71 -5.14
C LYS A 113 -17.44 -6.72 -6.38
N SER A 114 -17.00 -7.38 -7.43
CA SER A 114 -17.89 -7.82 -8.52
C SER A 114 -18.88 -8.79 -7.89
N SER A 115 -20.12 -8.35 -7.70
CA SER A 115 -21.24 -9.25 -7.49
C SER A 115 -21.39 -10.09 -8.75
N ASN A 116 -20.99 -11.37 -8.65
CA ASN A 116 -21.44 -12.39 -9.59
C ASN A 116 -22.84 -12.85 -9.21
#